data_AF-A0A3A9ENN5-F1
#
_entry.id   AF-A0A3A9ENN5-F1
#
_cell.length_a   1.000
_cell.length_b   1.000
_cell.length_c   1.000
_cell.angle_alpha   90.00
_cell.angle_beta   90.00
_cell.angle_gamma   90.00
#
_symmetry.space_group_name_H-M   'P 1'
#
loop_
_entity.id
_entity.type
_entity.pdbx_description
1 polymer ?
#
loop_
_entity_poly.entity_id
_entity_poly.type
_entity_poly.pdbx_seq_one_letter_code
_entity_poly.pdbx_strand_id
1 'polypeptide(L)'
;MSETLYTDLFDLTKQEVNIAKYDVIGLASGCFYRNMHERIIKFATETNFLQRQRIFLVSTCGIAYRDYTKSTKRILNKKGVEVIGSFQCRGFDTFGPFEKIGGGA
;
A
#
# COMPACT_ATOMS: atom_id res chain seq x y z
N MET A 1 12.40 -20.73 0.04
CA MET A 1 13.66 -19.98 0.22
C MET A 1 13.34 -18.52 0.07
N SER A 2 13.00 -17.81 1.14
CA SER A 2 12.90 -16.34 1.11
C SER A 2 14.17 -15.79 1.72
N GLU A 3 15.00 -15.17 0.89
CA GLU A 3 16.05 -14.25 1.34
C GLU A 3 15.43 -13.26 2.35
N THR A 4 16.07 -13.11 3.51
CA THR A 4 15.68 -12.10 4.48
C THR A 4 15.99 -10.74 3.85
N LEU A 5 14.99 -10.12 3.23
CA LEU A 5 15.08 -8.71 2.85
C LEU A 5 15.31 -7.94 4.15
N TYR A 6 16.47 -7.29 4.27
CA TYR A 6 16.78 -6.38 5.38
C TYR A 6 15.83 -5.18 5.32
N THR A 7 14.63 -5.35 5.88
CA THR A 7 13.57 -4.35 5.89
C THR A 7 13.06 -4.14 7.30
N ASP A 8 12.85 -2.88 7.66
CA ASP A 8 12.11 -2.51 8.86
C ASP A 8 10.61 -2.47 8.51
N LEU A 9 9.77 -3.13 9.30
CA LEU A 9 8.32 -3.16 9.11
C LEU A 9 7.62 -2.31 10.16
N PHE A 10 6.74 -1.42 9.73
CA PHE A 10 5.99 -0.52 10.60
C PHE A 10 4.48 -0.71 10.42
N ASP A 11 3.78 -0.95 11.53
CA ASP A 11 2.34 -0.95 11.56
C ASP A 11 1.82 0.46 11.86
N LEU A 12 1.42 1.19 10.81
CA LEU A 12 0.86 2.54 10.94
C LEU A 12 -0.46 2.58 11.73
N THR A 13 -1.06 1.44 12.07
CA THR A 13 -2.22 1.40 12.97
C THR A 13 -1.83 1.57 14.43
N LYS A 14 -0.58 1.25 14.79
CA LYS A 14 -0.08 1.20 16.16
C LYS A 14 0.90 2.31 16.51
N GLN A 15 1.65 2.79 15.52
CA GLN A 15 2.73 3.75 15.76
C GLN A 15 2.93 4.71 14.60
N GLU A 16 3.51 5.85 14.93
CA GLU A 16 4.14 6.74 13.95
C GLU A 16 5.53 6.22 13.58
N VAL A 17 6.04 6.65 12.42
CA VAL A 17 7.33 6.20 11.91
C VAL A 17 8.12 7.36 11.33
N ASN A 18 9.40 7.45 11.70
CA ASN A 18 10.35 8.31 11.02
C ASN A 18 10.95 7.55 9.83
N ILE A 19 10.63 8.03 8.62
CA ILE A 19 11.10 7.42 7.38
C ILE A 19 12.37 8.06 6.82
N ALA A 20 12.92 9.09 7.47
CA ALA A 20 14.02 9.89 6.92
C ALA A 20 15.31 9.09 6.65
N LYS A 21 15.48 7.93 7.29
CA LYS A 21 16.64 7.04 7.09
C LYS A 21 16.50 6.07 5.91
N TYR A 22 15.33 5.99 5.26
CA TYR A 22 15.11 5.07 4.14
C TYR A 22 15.10 5.81 2.81
N ASP A 23 15.74 5.21 1.80
CA ASP A 23 15.70 5.69 0.41
C ASP A 23 14.58 5.03 -0.40
N VAL A 24 14.12 3.84 0.02
CA VAL A 24 13.03 3.11 -0.62
C VAL A 24 12.00 2.74 0.44
N ILE A 25 10.74 3.06 0.18
CA ILE A 25 9.63 2.85 1.13
C ILE A 25 8.50 2.10 0.42
N GLY A 26 8.06 1.00 1.03
CA GLY A 26 6.85 0.28 0.62
C GLY A 26 5.63 0.75 1.39
N LEU A 27 4.59 1.20 0.70
CA LEU A 27 3.28 1.43 1.32
C LEU A 27 2.36 0.26 0.94
N ALA A 28 1.96 -0.51 1.95
CA ALA A 28 1.19 -1.74 1.75
C ALA A 28 -0.13 -1.73 2.54
N SER A 29 -1.24 -2.09 1.90
CA SER A 29 -2.52 -2.34 2.59
C SER A 29 -3.50 -3.16 1.76
N GLY A 30 -4.45 -3.82 2.42
CA GLY A 30 -5.66 -4.28 1.76
C GLY A 30 -6.43 -3.14 1.06
N CYS A 31 -7.31 -3.51 0.14
CA CYS A 31 -8.24 -2.61 -0.52
C CYS A 31 -9.50 -2.43 0.33
N PHE A 32 -9.77 -1.20 0.73
CA PHE A 32 -10.96 -0.78 1.48
C PHE A 32 -11.73 0.24 0.65
N TYR A 33 -13.04 0.03 0.47
CA TYR A 33 -13.90 0.95 -0.32
C TYR A 33 -13.30 1.32 -1.69
N ARG A 34 -12.67 0.33 -2.33
CA ARG A 34 -11.99 0.44 -3.62
C ARG A 34 -10.73 1.33 -3.60
N ASN A 35 -10.05 1.47 -2.47
CA ASN A 35 -8.82 2.23 -2.35
C ASN A 35 -7.89 1.59 -1.31
N MET A 36 -6.67 2.11 -1.17
CA MET A 36 -5.79 1.72 -0.05
C MET A 36 -6.41 2.12 1.30
N HIS A 37 -5.97 1.48 2.38
CA HIS A 37 -6.43 1.79 3.74
C HIS A 37 -6.23 3.28 4.06
N GLU A 38 -7.20 3.90 4.75
CA GLU A 38 -7.22 5.35 4.99
C GLU A 38 -5.94 5.87 5.66
N ARG A 39 -5.34 5.10 6.58
CA ARG A 39 -4.08 5.47 7.23
C ARG A 39 -2.91 5.57 6.24
N ILE A 40 -2.86 4.74 5.19
CA ILE A 40 -1.83 4.84 4.15
C ILE A 40 -2.06 6.11 3.31
N ILE A 41 -3.31 6.40 2.96
CA ILE A 41 -3.67 7.59 2.18
C ILE A 41 -3.32 8.86 2.98
N LYS A 42 -3.68 8.88 4.27
CA LYS A 42 -3.35 9.97 5.20
C LYS A 42 -1.84 10.14 5.32
N PHE A 43 -1.11 9.05 5.56
CA PHE A 43 0.35 9.05 5.64
C PHE A 43 0.99 9.62 4.36
N ALA A 44 0.58 9.17 3.17
CA ALA A 44 1.08 9.70 1.90
C ALA A 44 0.77 11.19 1.72
N THR A 45 -0.38 11.64 2.21
CA THR A 45 -0.83 13.03 2.11
C THR A 45 -0.04 13.95 3.04
N GLU A 46 0.21 13.54 4.28
CA GLU A 46 0.80 14.38 5.34
C GLU A 46 2.32 14.32 5.36
N THR A 47 2.92 13.19 4.96
CA THR A 47 4.38 12.98 5.06
C THR A 47 5.15 13.87 4.10
N ASN A 48 6.13 14.62 4.58
CA ASN A 48 7.07 15.31 3.71
C ASN A 48 8.18 14.35 3.29
N PHE A 49 8.17 13.93 2.02
CA PHE A 49 9.16 13.00 1.49
C PHE A 49 10.42 13.75 1.04
N LEU A 50 11.58 13.17 1.31
CA LEU A 50 12.86 13.69 0.84
C LEU A 50 13.02 13.36 -0.66
N GLN A 51 13.66 14.23 -1.43
CA GLN A 51 13.74 14.07 -2.90
C GLN A 51 14.36 12.74 -3.36
N ARG A 52 15.26 12.16 -2.57
CA ARG A 52 15.89 10.86 -2.88
C ARG A 52 14.98 9.65 -2.62
N GLN A 53 13.84 9.86 -1.96
CA GLN A 53 12.96 8.78 -1.55
C GLN A 53 12.08 8.31 -2.70
N ARG A 54 12.03 6.99 -2.86
CA ARG A 54 11.26 6.32 -3.89
C ARG A 54 10.25 5.41 -3.22
N ILE A 55 9.03 5.38 -3.77
CA ILE A 55 7.92 4.64 -3.18
C ILE A 55 7.47 3.54 -4.13
N PHE A 56 7.20 2.36 -3.58
CA PHE A 56 6.37 1.36 -4.25
C PHE A 56 5.08 1.12 -3.46
N LEU A 57 4.00 0.84 -4.18
CA LEU A 57 2.68 0.60 -3.61
C LEU A 57 2.34 -0.88 -3.73
N VAL A 58 1.78 -1.45 -2.67
CA VAL A 58 1.29 -2.84 -2.66
C VAL A 58 -0.12 -2.85 -2.13
N SER A 59 -1.04 -3.52 -2.85
CA SER A 59 -2.39 -3.73 -2.36
C SER A 59 -2.87 -5.15 -2.52
N THR A 60 -3.57 -5.68 -1.52
CA THR A 60 -4.34 -6.92 -1.65
C THR A 60 -5.81 -6.58 -1.88
N CYS A 61 -6.47 -7.30 -2.78
CA CYS A 61 -7.88 -7.07 -3.10
C CYS A 61 -8.54 -8.42 -3.38
N GLY A 62 -9.84 -8.58 -3.11
CA GLY A 62 -10.53 -9.79 -3.55
C GLY A 62 -10.60 -9.84 -5.07
N ILE A 63 -11.24 -8.84 -5.68
CA ILE A 63 -11.38 -8.77 -7.14
C ILE A 63 -10.43 -7.71 -7.72
N ALA A 64 -9.49 -8.15 -8.56
CA ALA A 64 -8.53 -7.28 -9.26
C ALA A 64 -9.10 -6.64 -10.56
N TYR A 65 -10.24 -5.96 -10.49
CA TYR A 65 -10.88 -5.33 -11.67
C TYR A 65 -10.41 -3.90 -11.96
N ARG A 66 -9.62 -3.29 -11.07
CA ARG A 66 -9.08 -1.93 -11.22
C ARG A 66 -7.79 -1.76 -10.44
N ASP A 67 -7.08 -0.68 -10.72
CA ASP A 67 -5.92 -0.25 -9.91
C ASP A 67 -6.39 0.46 -8.64
N TYR A 68 -6.28 -0.24 -7.51
CA TYR A 68 -6.66 0.28 -6.18
C TYR A 68 -5.60 1.21 -5.56
N THR A 69 -4.40 1.24 -6.12
CA THR A 69 -3.31 2.12 -5.68
C THR A 69 -3.35 3.49 -6.37
N LYS A 70 -4.12 3.62 -7.45
CA LYS A 70 -4.17 4.78 -8.35
C LYS A 70 -4.31 6.11 -7.62
N SER A 71 -5.15 6.17 -6.59
CA SER A 71 -5.38 7.43 -5.85
C SER A 71 -4.15 7.83 -5.02
N THR A 72 -3.55 6.88 -4.30
CA THR A 72 -2.32 7.07 -3.52
C THR A 72 -1.17 7.45 -4.43
N LYS A 73 -1.03 6.79 -5.58
CA LYS A 73 -0.04 7.15 -6.61
C LYS A 73 -0.21 8.60 -7.08
N ARG A 74 -1.44 9.07 -7.29
CA ARG A 74 -1.70 10.47 -7.67
C ARG A 74 -1.30 11.46 -6.59
N ILE A 75 -1.53 11.14 -5.32
CA ILE A 75 -1.12 11.98 -4.17
C ILE A 75 0.41 12.11 -4.15
N LEU A 76 1.13 11.00 -4.26
CA LEU A 76 2.59 10.97 -4.26
C LEU A 76 3.19 11.73 -5.45
N ASN A 77 2.66 11.51 -6.66
CA ASN A 77 3.11 12.21 -7.86
C ASN A 77 2.89 13.73 -7.77
N LYS A 78 1.77 14.19 -7.19
CA LYS A 78 1.53 15.63 -6.96
C LYS A 78 2.54 16.26 -6.01
N LYS A 79 3.16 15.45 -5.14
CA LYS A 79 4.21 15.87 -4.21
C LYS A 79 5.62 15.73 -4.80
N GLY A 80 5.73 15.36 -6.08
CA GLY A 80 7.01 15.15 -6.76
C GLY A 80 7.76 13.89 -6.31
N VAL A 81 7.07 12.94 -5.67
CA VAL A 81 7.67 11.69 -5.20
C VAL A 81 7.64 10.66 -6.31
N GLU A 82 8.79 10.02 -6.56
CA GLU A 82 8.89 8.96 -7.56
C GLU A 82 8.21 7.68 -7.07
N VAL A 83 7.18 7.24 -7.79
CA VAL A 83 6.53 5.94 -7.57
C VAL A 83 7.14 4.91 -8.52
N ILE A 84 8.11 4.13 -8.02
CA ILE A 84 8.91 3.15 -8.78
C ILE A 84 8.16 1.85 -9.08
N GLY A 85 7.02 1.60 -8.43
CA GLY A 85 6.24 0.39 -8.64
C GLY A 85 4.86 0.47 -8.02
N SER A 86 3.91 -0.25 -8.63
CA SER A 86 2.62 -0.52 -8.02
C SER A 86 2.21 -1.95 -8.31
N PHE A 87 1.88 -2.67 -7.25
CA PHE A 87 1.57 -4.09 -7.29
C PHE A 87 0.22 -4.32 -6.63
N GLN A 88 -0.58 -5.18 -7.24
CA GLN A 88 -1.83 -5.63 -6.66
C GLN A 88 -1.93 -7.14 -6.74
N CYS A 89 -2.27 -7.74 -5.61
CA CYS A 89 -2.43 -9.18 -5.48
C CYS A 89 -3.89 -9.49 -5.20
N ARG A 90 -4.40 -10.56 -5.81
CA ARG A 90 -5.66 -11.13 -5.36
C ARG A 90 -5.43 -11.79 -4.01
N GLY A 91 -6.16 -11.35 -3.01
CA GLY A 91 -6.26 -12.01 -1.72
C GLY A 91 -7.45 -12.93 -1.74
N PHE A 92 -7.38 -14.04 -1.00
CA PHE A 92 -8.55 -14.86 -0.73
C PHE A 92 -9.57 -14.02 0.03
N ASP A 93 -10.71 -13.76 -0.61
CA ASP A 93 -11.78 -12.89 -0.14
C ASP A 93 -12.92 -13.74 0.39
N THR A 94 -13.22 -13.59 1.68
CA THR A 94 -14.40 -14.18 2.33
C THR A 94 -15.42 -13.11 2.69
N PHE A 95 -15.32 -11.88 2.17
CA PHE A 95 -16.18 -10.77 2.55
C PHE A 95 -17.48 -10.74 1.72
N GLY A 96 -18.63 -10.64 2.40
CA GLY A 96 -19.94 -10.51 1.75
C GLY A 96 -20.43 -11.82 1.11
N PRO A 97 -20.98 -11.82 -0.12
CA PRO A 97 -21.50 -13.04 -0.74
C PRO A 97 -20.44 -14.12 -0.94
N PHE A 98 -19.15 -13.77 -0.95
CA PHE A 98 -18.04 -14.71 -1.03
C PHE A 98 -17.93 -15.60 0.21
N GLU A 99 -18.31 -15.12 1.40
CA GLU A 99 -18.39 -15.94 2.62
C GLU A 99 -19.31 -17.16 2.41
N LYS A 100 -20.45 -16.92 1.76
CA LYS A 100 -21.50 -17.93 1.57
C LYS A 100 -21.18 -18.99 0.52
N ILE A 101 -20.12 -18.79 -0.27
CA ILE A 101 -19.64 -19.75 -1.27
C ILE A 101 -18.25 -20.31 -0.95
N GLY A 102 -17.77 -20.11 0.29
CA GLY A 102 -16.50 -20.69 0.77
C GLY A 102 -15.26 -19.84 0.49
N GLY A 103 -15.44 -18.55 0.16
CA GLY A 103 -14.38 -17.63 -0.24
C GLY A 103 -14.10 -17.65 -1.75
N GLY A 104 -13.46 -16.60 -2.25
CA GLY A 104 -13.10 -16.45 -3.66
C GLY A 104 -11.74 -15.78 -3.84
N ALA A 105 -11.07 -16.07 -4.95
CA ALA A 105 -9.81 -15.43 -5.35
C ALA A 105 -9.95 -14.78 -6.73
#